data_AF-A0A3D2HRW5-F1
#
_entry.id   AF-A0A3D2HRW5-F1
#
_cell.length_a   1.000
_cell.length_b   1.000
_cell.length_c   1.000
_cell.angle_alpha   90.00
_cell.angle_beta   90.00
_cell.angle_gamma   90.00
#
_symmetry.space_group_name_H-M   'P 1'
#
loop_
_entity.id
_entity.type
_entity.pdbx_description
1 polymer ?
#
loop_
_entity_poly.entity_id
_entity_poly.type
_entity_poly.pdbx_seq_one_letter_code
_entity_poly.pdbx_strand_id
1 'polypeptide(L)'
;MRLRKQELGDRNLVGNRVELVRKQKGMKQKELLAQLQVNGVDMNASGLSKLEGQIRFVTDVELVALADILEVSVDYLLGRENKN
;
A
#
# COMPACT_ATOMS: atom_id res chain seq x y z
N MET A 1 13.72 -8.07 -9.74
CA MET A 1 13.01 -7.49 -8.58
C MET A 1 14.05 -7.26 -7.48
N ARG A 2 14.30 -6.03 -7.03
CA ARG A 2 15.28 -5.80 -5.96
C ARG A 2 14.64 -6.23 -4.64
N LEU A 3 15.17 -7.29 -4.02
CA LEU A 3 14.69 -7.76 -2.72
C LEU A 3 14.96 -6.70 -1.65
N ARG A 4 13.98 -6.44 -0.77
CA ARG A 4 14.16 -5.53 0.36
C ARG A 4 15.18 -6.17 1.31
N LYS A 5 16.24 -5.42 1.69
CA LYS A 5 17.26 -5.86 2.65
C LYS A 5 16.89 -5.55 4.11
N GLN A 6 15.84 -4.78 4.31
CA GLN A 6 15.46 -4.22 5.61
C GLN A 6 14.11 -4.77 6.04
N GLU A 7 13.99 -5.04 7.34
CA GLU A 7 12.74 -5.45 7.99
C GLU A 7 11.64 -4.39 7.81
N LEU A 8 10.39 -4.81 7.99
CA LEU A 8 9.25 -3.89 8.01
C LEU A 8 9.36 -2.95 9.23
N GLY A 9 9.00 -1.68 9.03
CA GLY A 9 8.82 -0.73 10.13
C GLY A 9 7.48 -0.91 10.84
N ASP A 10 7.16 0.05 11.70
CA ASP A 10 5.99 0.06 12.59
C ASP A 10 5.12 1.32 12.43
N ARG A 11 5.43 2.19 11.46
CA ARG A 11 4.74 3.48 11.29
C ARG A 11 3.37 3.37 10.62
N ASN A 12 3.03 2.23 10.04
CA ASN A 12 1.68 1.97 9.57
C ASN A 12 1.35 0.47 9.61
N LEU A 13 0.06 0.15 9.58
CA LEU A 13 -0.47 -1.21 9.66
C LEU A 13 -0.69 -1.87 8.30
N VAL A 14 -0.69 -1.08 7.23
CA VAL A 14 -1.24 -1.48 5.92
C VAL A 14 -0.17 -1.85 4.90
N GLY A 15 1.06 -1.37 5.07
CA GLY A 15 2.15 -1.44 4.09
C GLY A 15 2.47 -2.85 3.63
N ASN A 16 2.55 -3.80 4.57
CA ASN A 16 2.75 -5.21 4.24
C ASN A 16 1.59 -5.77 3.40
N ARG A 17 0.34 -5.49 3.77
CA ARG A 17 -0.84 -5.97 3.02
C ARG A 17 -0.93 -5.35 1.62
N VAL A 18 -0.65 -4.06 1.49
CA VAL A 18 -0.54 -3.37 0.20
C VAL A 18 0.48 -4.06 -0.70
N GLU A 19 1.67 -4.33 -0.18
CA GLU A 19 2.72 -5.02 -0.94
C GLU A 19 2.31 -6.45 -1.33
N LEU A 20 1.67 -7.19 -0.41
CA LEU A 20 1.18 -8.54 -0.66
C LEU A 20 0.14 -8.57 -1.78
N VAL A 21 -0.93 -7.78 -1.69
CA VAL A 21 -1.99 -7.74 -2.70
C VAL A 21 -1.43 -7.25 -4.04
N ARG A 22 -0.58 -6.22 -4.03
CA ARG A 22 0.08 -5.74 -5.25
C ARG A 22 0.86 -6.87 -5.94
N LYS A 23 1.65 -7.64 -5.19
CA LYS A 23 2.42 -8.77 -5.75
C LYS A 23 1.51 -9.91 -6.22
N GLN A 24 0.43 -10.21 -5.51
CA GLN A 24 -0.56 -11.22 -5.93
C GLN A 24 -1.21 -10.85 -7.27
N LYS A 25 -1.45 -9.56 -7.52
CA LYS A 25 -1.92 -9.03 -8.81
C LYS A 25 -0.82 -8.90 -9.87
N GLY A 26 0.43 -9.30 -9.60
CA GLY A 26 1.55 -9.16 -10.53
C GLY A 26 1.97 -7.70 -10.81
N MET A 27 1.48 -6.75 -10.01
CA MET A 27 1.64 -5.33 -10.24
C MET A 27 3.01 -4.85 -9.73
N LYS A 28 3.72 -4.05 -10.53
CA LYS A 28 4.96 -3.37 -10.14
C LYS A 28 4.64 -2.13 -9.32
N GLN A 29 5.57 -1.75 -8.45
CA GLN A 29 5.42 -0.55 -7.63
C GLN A 29 5.18 0.73 -8.45
N LYS A 30 5.81 0.86 -9.62
CA LYS A 30 5.58 1.99 -10.54
C LYS A 30 4.16 2.03 -11.13
N GLU A 31 3.51 0.88 -11.27
CA GLU A 31 2.15 0.79 -11.80
C GLU A 31 1.15 1.22 -10.72
N LEU A 32 1.34 0.75 -9.48
CA LEU A 32 0.56 1.23 -8.33
C LEU A 32 0.74 2.75 -8.15
N LEU A 33 1.96 3.26 -8.27
CA LEU A 33 2.23 4.70 -8.19
C LEU A 33 1.46 5.49 -9.26
N ALA A 34 1.48 5.03 -10.51
CA ALA A 34 0.75 5.69 -11.59
C ALA A 34 -0.77 5.70 -11.32
N GLN A 35 -1.33 4.59 -10.82
CA GLN A 35 -2.74 4.52 -10.44
C GLN A 35 -3.09 5.48 -9.29
N LEU A 36 -2.22 5.57 -8.27
CA LEU A 36 -2.41 6.52 -7.17
C LEU A 36 -2.46 7.96 -7.68
N GLN A 37 -1.54 8.34 -8.58
CA GLN A 37 -1.50 9.67 -9.17
C GLN A 37 -2.74 9.98 -10.02
N VAL A 38 -3.22 9.02 -10.81
CA VAL A 38 -4.47 9.16 -11.60
C VAL A 38 -5.70 9.34 -10.69
N ASN A 39 -5.69 8.71 -9.51
CA ASN A 39 -6.74 8.85 -8.50
C ASN A 39 -6.52 10.08 -7.58
N GLY A 40 -5.66 11.03 -7.96
CA GLY A 40 -5.47 12.30 -7.24
C GLY A 40 -4.60 12.22 -5.98
N VAL A 41 -3.91 11.10 -5.75
CA VAL A 41 -2.96 10.96 -4.64
C VAL A 41 -1.58 11.47 -5.05
N ASP A 42 -1.17 12.60 -4.47
CA ASP A 42 0.18 13.15 -4.66
C ASP A 42 1.22 12.29 -3.93
N MET A 43 1.75 11.30 -4.64
CA MET A 43 2.77 10.40 -4.13
C MET A 43 3.92 10.25 -5.14
N ASN A 44 5.12 9.95 -4.60
CA ASN A 44 6.30 9.60 -5.39
C ASN A 44 6.80 8.20 -5.05
N ALA A 45 7.75 7.69 -5.85
CA ALA A 45 8.29 6.34 -5.69
C ALA A 45 8.92 6.09 -4.31
N SER A 46 9.58 7.09 -3.72
CA SER A 46 10.16 6.98 -2.37
C SER A 46 9.06 6.87 -1.32
N GLY A 47 8.00 7.68 -1.43
CA GLY A 47 6.84 7.67 -0.56
C GLY A 47 6.12 6.32 -0.58
N LEU A 48 5.92 5.74 -1.77
CA LEU A 48 5.31 4.42 -1.90
C LEU A 48 6.21 3.30 -1.35
N SER A 49 7.53 3.37 -1.58
CA SER A 49 8.48 2.41 -1.03
C SER A 49 8.52 2.44 0.50
N LYS A 50 8.46 3.64 1.08
CA LYS A 50 8.37 3.85 2.53
C LYS A 50 7.03 3.40 3.10
N LEU A 51 5.94 3.58 2.36
CA LEU A 51 4.60 3.14 2.75
C LEU A 51 4.55 1.61 2.84
N GLU A 52 4.92 0.91 1.77
CA GLU A 52 4.98 -0.56 1.73
C GLU A 52 5.96 -1.11 2.77
N GLY A 53 7.04 -0.37 3.05
CA GLY A 53 8.02 -0.72 4.07
C GLY A 53 7.60 -0.39 5.51
N GLN A 54 6.42 0.16 5.73
CA GLN A 54 5.92 0.58 7.05
C GLN A 54 6.82 1.61 7.77
N ILE A 55 7.58 2.41 7.02
CA ILE A 55 8.50 3.44 7.55
C ILE A 55 7.97 4.88 7.35
N ARG A 56 6.68 5.01 6.98
CA ARG A 56 5.91 6.26 7.06
C ARG A 56 4.45 5.99 7.40
N PHE A 57 3.76 7.01 7.88
CA PHE A 57 2.31 6.99 8.07
C PHE A 57 1.56 6.99 6.73
N VAL A 58 0.31 6.53 6.75
CA VAL A 58 -0.62 6.52 5.62
C VAL A 58 -1.79 7.41 5.98
N THR A 59 -2.19 8.30 5.08
CA THR A 59 -3.38 9.14 5.28
C THR A 59 -4.64 8.34 4.98
N ASP A 60 -5.79 8.81 5.46
CA ASP A 60 -7.10 8.25 5.11
C ASP A 60 -7.38 8.31 3.60
N VAL A 61 -7.02 9.41 2.93
CA VAL A 61 -7.12 9.55 1.47
C VAL A 61 -6.29 8.50 0.73
N GLU A 62 -5.03 8.29 1.16
CA GLU A 62 -4.18 7.25 0.59
C GLU A 62 -4.75 5.85 0.84
N LEU A 63 -5.30 5.61 2.04
CA LEU A 63 -5.87 4.33 2.43
C LEU A 63 -7.08 3.96 1.55
N VAL A 64 -7.99 4.90 1.30
CA VAL A 64 -9.14 4.69 0.42
C VAL A 64 -8.68 4.40 -1.01
N ALA A 65 -7.80 5.24 -1.55
CA ALA A 65 -7.28 5.03 -2.91
C ALA A 65 -6.56 3.68 -3.07
N LEU A 66 -5.79 3.26 -2.07
CA LEU A 66 -5.13 1.95 -2.07
C LEU A 66 -6.14 0.80 -2.07
N ALA A 67 -7.21 0.92 -1.27
CA ALA A 67 -8.27 -0.08 -1.21
C ALA A 67 -8.98 -0.22 -2.58
N ASP A 68 -9.33 0.91 -3.20
CA ASP A 68 -10.01 0.94 -4.49
C ASP A 68 -9.12 0.37 -5.62
N ILE A 69 -7.86 0.82 -5.71
CA ILE A 69 -6.91 0.37 -6.76
C ILE A 69 -6.59 -1.12 -6.61
N LEU A 70 -6.49 -1.61 -5.38
CA LEU A 70 -6.20 -3.01 -5.09
C LEU A 70 -7.47 -3.88 -5.01
N GLU A 71 -8.65 -3.30 -5.22
CA GLU A 71 -9.94 -3.98 -5.20
C GLU A 71 -10.14 -4.82 -3.91
N VAL A 72 -9.83 -4.23 -2.76
CA VAL A 72 -10.01 -4.83 -1.43
C VAL A 72 -10.70 -3.84 -0.50
N SER A 73 -11.26 -4.31 0.62
CA SER A 73 -11.82 -3.39 1.61
C SER A 73 -10.73 -2.65 2.40
N VAL A 74 -11.06 -1.45 2.87
CA VAL A 74 -10.21 -0.72 3.82
C VAL A 74 -9.97 -1.55 5.10
N ASP A 75 -10.99 -2.27 5.57
CA ASP A 75 -10.87 -3.15 6.73
C ASP A 75 -9.83 -4.25 6.53
N TYR A 76 -9.78 -4.87 5.35
CA TYR A 76 -8.75 -5.84 5.01
C TYR A 76 -7.36 -5.22 5.10
N LEU A 77 -7.16 -4.02 4.54
CA LEU A 77 -5.86 -3.33 4.64
C LEU A 77 -5.49 -3.02 6.09
N LEU A 78 -6.46 -2.62 6.91
CA LEU A 78 -6.29 -2.38 8.34
C LEU A 78 -6.11 -3.65 9.18
N GLY A 79 -6.23 -4.84 8.56
CA GLY A 79 -6.12 -6.12 9.27
C GLY A 79 -7.32 -6.45 10.14
N ARG A 80 -8.46 -5.83 9.85
CA ARG A 80 -9.73 -6.20 10.44
C ARG A 80 -10.30 -7.31 9.57
N GLU A 81 -10.36 -8.51 10.11
CA GLU A 81 -11.19 -9.56 9.54
C GLU A 81 -12.65 -9.22 9.83
N ASN A 82 -13.54 -9.48 8.88
CA ASN A 82 -14.98 -9.33 9.10
C ASN A 82 -15.33 -10.08 10.39
N LYS A 83 -15.60 -9.35 11.47
CA LYS A 83 -16.22 -9.92 12.66
C LYS A 83 -17.64 -10.28 12.24
N ASN A 84 -17.82 -11.52 11.80
CA ASN A 84 -19.14 -12.14 11.72
C ASN A 84 -19.82 -12.08 13.08
#